data_AF-A0A8H2VRC1-F1
#
_entry.id   AF-A0A8H2VRC1-F1
#
_cell.length_a   1.000
_cell.length_b   1.000
_cell.length_c   1.000
_cell.angle_alpha   90.00
_cell.angle_beta   90.00
_cell.angle_gamma   90.00
#
_symmetry.space_group_name_H-M   'P 1'
#
loop_
_entity.id
_entity.type
_entity.pdbx_description
1 polymer ?
#
loop_
_entity_poly.entity_id
_entity_poly.type
_entity_poly.pdbx_seq_one_letter_code
_entity_poly.pdbx_strand_id
1 'polypeptide(L)'
;MSTNSASRLAATKRAFHNIVQELFHKTQEPVRPRNYRGATFQQSEKYVLLHEEEQHLSDHIAVLTQAKGGPHDVSVATIEECHERYPPSLTIRIASNQTPSLKTVDGLRRCLDIVEEIAREETDQNEEEHRSKLLSEIVKLSNSRLRARIASQSKGHGKARQSLCDRAEKLRSMLLVQEMDVDSPQWRTSVCGHLANLIQDTKTFDSGSQCHQLDNLVKIVLTAHEVSTTGGSPSLEHQFYTKGIDPDIVHRSTVLQIDKISRYLDIRNDLMHYCQKQRCQGLFRNIQLEVCTAPEIQRVHGEIQLIFFYEQYPASLPPRCIGSSKSACFLCDLFIRKHGMYHISHSHGRLYVNWTIPEGDWMDEEKILRFDEILRDMNREMVQIKETFVKPIGYEGNGAESRVHLLTLPPNRVATSSDVREREAPKEQENGAEVEVI
;
A
#
# COMPACT_ATOMS: atom_id res chain seq x y z
N MET A 1 37.78 -21.51 2.57
CA MET A 1 37.42 -20.57 1.48
C MET A 1 36.31 -19.61 1.91
N SER A 2 35.25 -20.09 2.58
CA SER A 2 34.18 -19.29 3.22
C SER A 2 34.62 -18.07 4.06
N THR A 3 35.79 -18.10 4.73
CA THR A 3 36.28 -16.96 5.54
C THR A 3 36.66 -15.73 4.71
N ASN A 4 37.04 -15.89 3.44
CA ASN A 4 37.47 -14.79 2.58
C ASN A 4 36.27 -14.02 2.02
N SER A 5 35.22 -14.73 1.59
CA SER A 5 33.99 -14.12 1.05
C SER A 5 33.23 -13.34 2.13
N ALA A 6 33.10 -13.90 3.34
CA ALA A 6 32.49 -13.18 4.47
C ALA A 6 33.27 -11.91 4.85
N SER A 7 34.61 -11.98 4.89
CA SER A 7 35.47 -10.82 5.15
C SER A 7 35.32 -9.73 4.08
N ARG A 8 35.23 -10.14 2.81
CA ARG A 8 34.99 -9.24 1.68
C ARG A 8 33.64 -8.54 1.78
N LEU A 9 32.55 -9.27 2.04
CA LEU A 9 31.22 -8.67 2.22
C LEU A 9 31.22 -7.65 3.38
N ALA A 10 31.88 -7.96 4.50
CA ALA A 10 32.03 -7.03 5.61
C ALA A 10 32.79 -5.76 5.21
N ALA A 11 33.85 -5.87 4.39
CA ALA A 11 34.57 -4.72 3.85
C ALA A 11 33.69 -3.87 2.92
N THR A 12 32.93 -4.50 2.02
CA THR A 12 31.98 -3.82 1.13
C THR A 12 30.88 -3.12 1.92
N LYS A 13 30.35 -3.75 2.98
CA LYS A 13 29.35 -3.17 3.88
C LYS A 13 29.89 -1.95 4.63
N ARG A 14 31.15 -1.98 5.09
CA ARG A 14 31.81 -0.79 5.67
C ARG A 14 31.93 0.35 4.66
N ALA A 15 32.37 0.05 3.43
CA ALA A 15 32.44 1.04 2.36
C ALA A 15 31.06 1.63 2.03
N PHE A 16 30.02 0.79 2.01
CA PHE A 16 28.63 1.20 1.83
C PHE A 16 28.20 2.22 2.89
N HIS A 17 28.43 1.93 4.17
CA HIS A 17 28.05 2.86 5.24
C HIS A 17 28.81 4.19 5.14
N ASN A 18 30.09 4.18 4.75
CA ASN A 18 30.84 5.42 4.52
C ASN A 18 30.24 6.26 3.38
N ILE A 19 29.93 5.63 2.24
CA ILE A 19 29.32 6.32 1.09
C ILE A 19 27.94 6.87 1.44
N VAL A 20 27.12 6.12 2.19
CA VAL A 20 25.82 6.58 2.68
C VAL A 20 25.96 7.82 3.56
N GLN A 21 26.94 7.84 4.47
CA GLN A 21 27.20 9.00 5.31
C GLN A 21 27.63 10.20 4.46
N GLU A 22 28.59 10.03 3.55
CA GLU A 22 29.04 11.10 2.66
C GLU A 22 27.91 11.67 1.80
N LEU A 23 27.08 10.80 1.22
CA LEU A 23 25.93 11.21 0.42
C LEU A 23 24.90 11.95 1.28
N PHE A 24 24.65 11.49 2.52
CA PHE A 24 23.73 12.15 3.44
C PHE A 24 24.17 13.56 3.84
N HIS A 25 25.47 13.79 4.02
CA HIS A 25 26.02 15.13 4.24
C HIS A 25 25.79 16.06 3.04
N LYS A 26 25.72 15.51 1.82
CA LYS A 26 25.40 16.27 0.60
C LYS A 26 23.89 16.48 0.42
N THR A 27 23.08 15.45 0.66
CA THR A 27 21.62 15.49 0.51
C THR A 27 20.91 14.37 1.27
N GLN A 28 19.75 14.66 1.83
CA GLN A 28 18.87 13.65 2.42
C GLN A 28 17.89 13.04 1.42
N GLU A 29 17.80 13.58 0.19
CA GLU A 29 16.93 13.11 -0.88
C GLU A 29 17.78 12.99 -2.17
N PRO A 30 18.55 11.90 -2.35
CA PRO A 30 19.46 11.76 -3.48
C PRO A 30 18.76 11.68 -4.84
N VAL A 31 17.49 11.25 -4.84
CA VAL A 31 16.66 11.10 -6.04
C VAL A 31 15.26 11.65 -5.78
N ARG A 32 14.56 12.04 -6.85
CA ARG A 32 13.14 12.38 -6.78
C ARG A 32 12.31 11.13 -6.47
N PRO A 33 11.12 11.29 -5.85
CA PRO A 33 10.19 10.19 -5.71
C PRO A 33 9.85 9.54 -7.04
N ARG A 34 9.69 8.21 -7.00
CA ARG A 34 9.40 7.38 -8.18
C ARG A 34 8.11 6.64 -7.94
N ASN A 35 7.20 6.73 -8.91
CA ASN A 35 6.00 5.94 -8.97
C ASN A 35 6.22 4.80 -9.96
N TYR A 36 6.11 3.57 -9.49
CA TYR A 36 6.25 2.37 -10.31
C TYR A 36 4.91 1.70 -10.62
N ARG A 37 3.81 2.19 -10.01
CA ARG A 37 2.47 1.75 -10.41
C ARG A 37 2.23 2.11 -11.86
N GLY A 38 1.63 1.18 -12.59
CA GLY A 38 1.37 1.34 -14.01
C GLY A 38 2.47 0.77 -14.92
N ALA A 39 3.55 0.22 -14.38
CA ALA A 39 4.45 -0.63 -15.18
C ALA A 39 3.67 -1.80 -15.81
N THR A 40 4.16 -2.29 -16.94
CA THR A 40 3.56 -3.43 -17.65
C THR A 40 4.39 -4.66 -17.32
N PHE A 41 3.74 -5.70 -16.82
CA PHE A 41 4.36 -6.97 -16.51
C PHE A 41 3.83 -8.06 -17.44
N GLN A 42 4.70 -8.96 -17.86
CA GLN A 42 4.25 -10.15 -18.59
C GLN A 42 3.52 -11.07 -17.61
N GLN A 43 2.31 -11.49 -17.99
CA GLN A 43 1.55 -12.42 -17.17
C GLN A 43 2.27 -13.77 -17.15
N SER A 44 2.52 -14.25 -15.95
CA SER A 44 3.05 -15.60 -15.74
C SER A 44 1.88 -16.57 -15.64
N GLU A 45 1.96 -17.67 -16.38
CA GLU A 45 0.99 -18.77 -16.28
C GLU A 45 1.05 -19.50 -14.93
N LYS A 46 2.11 -19.27 -14.15
CA LYS A 46 2.31 -19.88 -12.82
C LYS A 46 1.52 -19.21 -11.70
N TYR A 47 1.12 -17.95 -11.87
CA TYR A 47 0.45 -17.17 -10.85
C TYR A 47 -1.00 -16.97 -11.24
N VAL A 48 -1.91 -17.21 -10.30
CA VAL A 48 -3.32 -16.89 -10.49
C VAL A 48 -3.52 -15.39 -10.38
N LEU A 49 -2.90 -14.70 -9.42
CA LEU A 49 -2.99 -13.24 -9.31
C LEU A 49 -2.21 -12.55 -10.43
N LEU A 50 -2.79 -11.49 -10.99
CA LEU A 50 -2.01 -10.58 -11.85
C LEU A 50 -1.00 -9.83 -10.98
N HIS A 51 0.11 -9.39 -11.59
CA HIS A 51 1.15 -8.65 -10.86
C HIS A 51 0.58 -7.40 -10.18
N GLU A 52 -0.28 -6.66 -10.86
CA GLU A 52 -0.94 -5.46 -10.33
C GLU A 52 -1.88 -5.78 -9.15
N GLU A 53 -2.57 -6.92 -9.19
CA GLU A 53 -3.44 -7.38 -8.11
C GLU A 53 -2.63 -7.73 -6.88
N GLU A 54 -1.53 -8.47 -7.05
CA GLU A 54 -0.61 -8.83 -5.98
C GLU A 54 0.03 -7.59 -5.32
N GLN A 55 0.51 -6.62 -6.12
CA GLN A 55 1.05 -5.36 -5.63
C GLN A 55 0.00 -4.57 -4.84
N HIS A 56 -1.24 -4.53 -5.34
CA HIS A 56 -2.32 -3.73 -4.74
C HIS A 56 -2.83 -4.35 -3.44
N LEU A 57 -3.00 -5.67 -3.40
CA LEU A 57 -3.30 -6.42 -2.18
C LEU A 57 -2.18 -6.26 -1.14
N SER A 58 -0.91 -6.39 -1.55
CA SER A 58 0.23 -6.19 -0.65
C SER A 58 0.21 -4.79 -0.03
N ASP A 59 -0.07 -3.74 -0.81
CA ASP A 59 -0.17 -2.37 -0.30
C ASP A 59 -1.35 -2.20 0.67
N HIS A 60 -2.49 -2.84 0.42
CA HIS A 60 -3.64 -2.82 1.35
C HIS A 60 -3.28 -3.41 2.70
N ILE A 61 -2.71 -4.61 2.71
CA ILE A 61 -2.32 -5.30 3.95
C ILE A 61 -1.29 -4.45 4.71
N ALA A 62 -0.31 -3.88 4.01
CA ALA A 62 0.67 -3.00 4.64
C ALA A 62 0.00 -1.74 5.25
N VAL A 63 -0.99 -1.15 4.59
CA VAL A 63 -1.76 -0.02 5.15
C VAL A 63 -2.54 -0.41 6.39
N LEU A 64 -3.23 -1.57 6.38
CA LEU A 64 -4.03 -2.05 7.52
C LEU A 64 -3.17 -2.38 8.74
N THR A 65 -1.95 -2.90 8.52
CA THR A 65 -1.06 -3.33 9.60
C THR A 65 -0.26 -2.20 10.24
N GLN A 66 -0.29 -1.00 9.66
CA GLN A 66 0.28 0.18 10.30
C GLN A 66 -0.63 0.68 11.43
N ALA A 67 -0.40 0.18 12.64
CA ALA A 67 -1.23 0.49 13.81
C ALA A 67 -1.12 1.96 14.28
N LYS A 68 0.05 2.59 14.11
CA LYS A 68 0.29 3.97 14.54
C LYS A 68 0.98 4.77 13.43
N GLY A 69 0.87 6.09 13.52
CA GLY A 69 1.63 6.99 12.68
C GLY A 69 3.03 7.18 13.24
N GLY A 70 4.06 6.95 12.43
CA GLY A 70 5.44 7.18 12.85
C GLY A 70 6.44 6.51 11.92
N PRO A 71 7.74 6.83 12.02
CA PRO A 71 8.79 6.12 11.28
C PRO A 71 9.03 4.70 11.83
N HIS A 72 8.63 4.42 13.08
CA HIS A 72 8.81 3.10 13.72
C HIS A 72 7.71 2.10 13.38
N ASP A 73 6.52 2.59 13.04
CA ASP A 73 5.34 1.76 12.73
C ASP A 73 5.12 1.61 11.21
N VAL A 74 6.18 1.68 10.40
CA VAL A 74 6.05 1.44 8.95
C VAL A 74 5.93 -0.06 8.75
N SER A 75 4.80 -0.48 8.18
CA SER A 75 4.50 -1.88 7.92
C SER A 75 4.67 -2.20 6.45
N VAL A 76 5.06 -3.43 6.18
CA VAL A 76 5.33 -3.96 4.85
C VAL A 76 4.68 -5.33 4.77
N ALA A 77 4.15 -5.69 3.60
CA ALA A 77 3.49 -6.97 3.38
C ALA A 77 3.86 -7.58 2.03
N THR A 78 3.77 -8.91 1.95
CA THR A 78 3.84 -9.69 0.70
C THR A 78 2.67 -10.66 0.65
N ILE A 79 2.26 -11.02 -0.56
CA ILE A 79 1.22 -12.02 -0.83
C ILE A 79 1.86 -13.17 -1.59
N GLU A 80 2.01 -14.33 -0.94
CA GLU A 80 2.50 -15.57 -1.56
C GLU A 80 1.31 -16.45 -1.95
N GLU A 81 1.29 -16.94 -3.19
CA GLU A 81 0.35 -17.96 -3.65
C GLU A 81 0.90 -19.37 -3.35
N CYS A 82 0.15 -20.19 -2.62
CA CYS A 82 0.54 -21.56 -2.32
C CYS A 82 -0.39 -22.54 -3.05
N HIS A 83 0.06 -23.08 -4.19
CA HIS A 83 -0.70 -24.07 -4.98
C HIS A 83 -0.49 -25.52 -4.55
N GLU A 84 0.58 -25.80 -3.81
CA GLU A 84 0.90 -27.16 -3.35
C GLU A 84 -0.05 -27.66 -2.25
N ARG A 85 -0.78 -26.74 -1.61
CA ARG A 85 -1.82 -27.08 -0.64
C ARG A 85 -3.14 -27.28 -1.39
N TYR A 86 -3.90 -28.30 -0.98
CA TYR A 86 -5.27 -28.48 -1.42
C TYR A 86 -6.23 -28.25 -0.24
N PRO A 87 -7.11 -27.23 -0.30
CA PRO A 87 -7.27 -26.26 -1.39
C PRO A 87 -6.09 -25.26 -1.48
N PRO A 88 -5.88 -24.60 -2.64
CA PRO A 88 -4.93 -23.50 -2.79
C PRO A 88 -5.13 -22.45 -1.70
N SER A 89 -4.04 -21.78 -1.31
CA SER A 89 -4.08 -20.81 -0.21
C SER A 89 -3.23 -19.58 -0.50
N LEU A 90 -3.49 -18.50 0.24
CA LEU A 90 -2.59 -17.36 0.32
C LEU A 90 -1.79 -17.42 1.61
N THR A 91 -0.50 -17.08 1.54
CA THR A 91 0.26 -16.71 2.73
C THR A 91 0.56 -15.23 2.69
N ILE A 92 0.01 -14.50 3.66
CA ILE A 92 0.26 -13.09 3.88
C ILE A 92 1.37 -12.96 4.91
N ARG A 93 2.51 -12.40 4.50
CA ARG A 93 3.63 -12.11 5.40
C ARG A 93 3.75 -10.63 5.66
N ILE A 94 3.86 -10.26 6.93
CA ILE A 94 3.99 -8.88 7.35
C ILE A 94 5.29 -8.65 8.13
N ALA A 95 5.93 -7.52 7.85
CA ALA A 95 7.11 -7.05 8.55
C ALA A 95 6.95 -5.58 8.91
N SER A 96 7.77 -5.09 9.84
CA SER A 96 7.78 -3.68 10.22
C SER A 96 9.13 -3.33 10.85
N ASN A 97 9.45 -2.04 10.90
CA ASN A 97 10.68 -1.57 11.56
C ASN A 97 10.74 -1.96 13.04
N GLN A 98 9.59 -2.23 13.64
CA GLN A 98 9.43 -2.93 14.91
C GLN A 98 8.46 -4.08 14.69
N THR A 99 8.73 -5.24 15.30
CA THR A 99 7.89 -6.44 15.18
C THR A 99 6.41 -6.07 15.36
N PRO A 100 5.53 -6.39 14.39
CA PRO A 100 4.11 -6.11 14.50
C PRO A 100 3.53 -6.61 15.83
N SER A 101 2.80 -5.75 16.52
CA SER A 101 2.22 -6.11 17.83
C SER A 101 1.13 -7.17 17.70
N LEU A 102 0.95 -8.03 18.71
CA LEU A 102 -0.14 -9.02 18.73
C LEU A 102 -1.50 -8.39 18.44
N LYS A 103 -1.80 -7.22 19.01
CA LYS A 103 -3.04 -6.48 18.74
C LYS A 103 -3.26 -6.19 17.24
N THR A 104 -2.18 -5.82 16.54
CA THR A 104 -2.20 -5.59 15.09
C THR A 104 -2.45 -6.88 14.33
N VAL A 105 -1.73 -7.94 14.70
CA VAL A 105 -1.82 -9.27 14.07
C VAL A 105 -3.21 -9.85 14.24
N ASP A 106 -3.74 -9.86 15.46
CA ASP A 106 -5.09 -10.34 15.78
C ASP A 106 -6.17 -9.53 15.06
N GLY A 107 -5.98 -8.21 14.96
CA GLY A 107 -6.91 -7.35 14.24
C GLY A 107 -6.91 -7.58 12.74
N LEU A 108 -5.73 -7.80 12.14
CA LEU A 108 -5.65 -8.21 10.73
C LEU A 108 -6.28 -9.60 10.54
N ARG A 109 -5.99 -10.56 11.43
CA ARG A 109 -6.54 -11.91 11.37
C ARG A 109 -8.07 -11.89 11.34
N ARG A 110 -8.72 -11.13 12.22
CA ARG A 110 -10.19 -10.96 12.19
C ARG A 110 -10.72 -10.40 10.88
N CYS A 111 -10.01 -9.45 10.26
CA CYS A 111 -10.40 -8.95 8.93
C CYS A 111 -10.29 -10.06 7.88
N LEU A 112 -9.20 -10.83 7.90
CA LEU A 112 -8.96 -11.93 6.96
C LEU A 112 -9.94 -13.10 7.16
N ASP A 113 -10.38 -13.37 8.40
CA ASP A 113 -11.39 -14.39 8.69
C ASP A 113 -12.73 -14.06 8.02
N ILE A 114 -13.12 -12.78 8.02
CA ILE A 114 -14.32 -12.30 7.31
C ILE A 114 -14.12 -12.43 5.79
N VAL A 115 -12.92 -12.12 5.28
CA VAL A 115 -12.61 -12.30 3.85
C VAL A 115 -12.71 -13.78 3.44
N GLU A 116 -12.22 -14.68 4.28
CA GLU A 116 -12.33 -16.13 4.06
C GLU A 116 -13.78 -16.62 4.15
N GLU A 117 -14.58 -16.09 5.08
CA GLU A 117 -16.01 -16.36 5.21
C GLU A 117 -16.73 -16.01 3.88
N ILE A 118 -16.53 -14.78 3.38
CA ILE A 118 -17.07 -14.33 2.10
C ILE A 118 -16.61 -15.23 0.93
N ALA A 119 -15.33 -15.61 0.89
CA ALA A 119 -14.79 -16.43 -0.21
C ALA A 119 -15.35 -17.87 -0.25
N ARG A 120 -15.84 -18.36 0.89
CA ARG A 120 -16.46 -19.69 1.03
C ARG A 120 -17.96 -19.68 0.78
N GLU A 121 -18.62 -18.53 0.92
CA GLU A 121 -20.04 -18.42 0.62
C GLU A 121 -20.33 -18.62 -0.87
N GLU A 122 -21.43 -19.31 -1.15
CA GLU A 122 -21.92 -19.58 -2.50
C GLU A 122 -23.06 -18.64 -2.92
N THR A 123 -23.59 -17.84 -1.98
CA THR A 123 -24.77 -16.98 -2.21
C THR A 123 -24.54 -15.57 -1.70
N ASP A 124 -25.08 -14.57 -2.42
CA ASP A 124 -24.94 -13.14 -2.06
C ASP A 124 -25.94 -12.65 -0.98
N GLN A 125 -26.64 -13.55 -0.29
CA GLN A 125 -27.69 -13.15 0.66
C GLN A 125 -27.17 -12.30 1.83
N ASN A 126 -25.91 -12.49 2.23
CA ASN A 126 -25.28 -11.81 3.36
C ASN A 126 -24.34 -10.66 2.93
N GLU A 127 -24.36 -10.26 1.66
CA GLU A 127 -23.34 -9.34 1.12
C GLU A 127 -23.27 -8.03 1.92
N GLU A 128 -24.40 -7.38 2.20
CA GLU A 128 -24.42 -6.09 2.91
C GLU A 128 -23.99 -6.21 4.39
N GLU A 129 -24.31 -7.34 5.03
CA GLU A 129 -23.82 -7.63 6.37
C GLU A 129 -22.30 -7.80 6.37
N HIS A 130 -21.77 -8.54 5.40
CA HIS A 130 -20.33 -8.72 5.19
C HIS A 130 -19.60 -7.43 4.87
N ARG A 131 -20.20 -6.59 4.01
CA ARG A 131 -19.74 -5.22 3.71
C ARG A 131 -19.56 -4.41 4.99
N SER A 132 -20.58 -4.42 5.86
CA SER A 132 -20.60 -3.67 7.12
C SER A 132 -19.63 -4.24 8.16
N LYS A 133 -19.62 -5.56 8.34
CA LYS A 133 -18.77 -6.30 9.29
C LYS A 133 -17.29 -6.09 8.99
N LEU A 134 -16.89 -6.23 7.72
CA LEU A 134 -15.50 -6.06 7.29
C LEU A 134 -15.03 -4.62 7.46
N LEU A 135 -15.84 -3.63 7.08
CA LEU A 135 -15.49 -2.22 7.26
C LEU A 135 -15.31 -1.88 8.75
N SER A 136 -16.20 -2.37 9.60
CA SER A 136 -16.14 -2.15 11.05
C SER A 136 -14.85 -2.70 11.66
N GLU A 137 -14.46 -3.94 11.32
CA GLU A 137 -13.20 -4.52 11.80
C GLU A 137 -11.95 -3.81 11.24
N ILE A 138 -11.97 -3.37 9.97
CA ILE A 138 -10.89 -2.55 9.39
C ILE A 138 -10.71 -1.23 10.15
N VAL A 139 -11.82 -0.53 10.43
CA VAL A 139 -11.80 0.74 11.17
C VAL A 139 -11.36 0.52 12.62
N LYS A 140 -11.76 -0.58 13.23
CA LYS A 140 -11.33 -0.98 14.59
C LYS A 140 -9.84 -1.29 14.67
N LEU A 141 -9.30 -2.03 13.71
CA LEU A 141 -7.84 -2.27 13.58
C LEU A 141 -7.09 -0.94 13.43
N SER A 142 -7.62 -0.04 12.62
CA SER A 142 -6.97 1.23 12.25
C SER A 142 -7.32 2.41 13.17
N ASN A 143 -7.98 2.14 14.30
CA ASN A 143 -8.63 3.14 15.15
C ASN A 143 -7.67 4.26 15.58
N SER A 144 -6.51 3.90 16.15
CA SER A 144 -5.53 4.88 16.62
C SER A 144 -5.01 5.77 15.50
N ARG A 145 -4.80 5.20 14.31
CA ARG A 145 -4.32 5.93 13.13
C ARG A 145 -5.39 6.85 12.57
N LEU A 146 -6.64 6.40 12.48
CA LEU A 146 -7.78 7.22 12.04
C LEU A 146 -8.01 8.41 12.99
N ARG A 147 -8.00 8.17 14.31
CA ARG A 147 -8.10 9.26 15.31
C ARG A 147 -7.01 10.29 15.16
N ALA A 148 -5.77 9.84 15.02
CA ALA A 148 -4.63 10.72 14.79
C ALA A 148 -4.77 11.56 13.50
N ARG A 149 -5.59 11.11 12.55
CA ARG A 149 -5.87 11.84 11.31
C ARG A 149 -6.98 12.87 11.43
N ILE A 150 -7.93 12.66 12.34
CA ILE A 150 -9.13 13.47 12.51
C ILE A 150 -8.91 14.53 13.60
N ALA A 151 -8.43 14.11 14.77
CA ALA A 151 -8.32 14.96 15.95
C ALA A 151 -7.17 15.98 15.84
N SER A 152 -7.27 17.06 16.61
CA SER A 152 -6.15 17.96 16.82
C SER A 152 -5.01 17.26 17.57
N GLN A 153 -3.77 17.60 17.24
CA GLN A 153 -2.60 17.06 17.94
C GLN A 153 -1.81 18.21 18.56
N SER A 154 -1.72 18.23 19.89
CA SER A 154 -0.72 19.04 20.59
C SER A 154 0.62 18.30 20.52
N LYS A 155 1.59 18.87 19.80
CA LYS A 155 2.98 18.46 20.00
C LYS A 155 3.52 19.29 21.16
N GLY A 156 3.96 18.64 22.24
CA GLY A 156 4.75 19.30 23.27
C GLY A 156 5.88 20.08 22.60
N HIS A 157 5.89 21.40 22.80
CA HIS A 157 6.82 22.40 22.24
C HIS A 157 6.67 22.80 20.75
N GLY A 158 5.58 22.42 20.04
CA GLY A 158 5.33 22.86 18.66
C GLY A 158 3.94 23.49 18.43
N LYS A 159 3.73 24.18 17.30
CA LYS A 159 2.38 24.63 16.88
C LYS A 159 1.45 23.41 16.82
N ALA A 160 0.33 23.48 17.53
CA ALA A 160 -0.69 22.43 17.51
C ALA A 160 -1.20 22.23 16.08
N ARG A 161 -1.30 20.97 15.64
CA ARG A 161 -1.91 20.66 14.34
C ARG A 161 -3.42 20.82 14.48
N GLN A 162 -4.00 21.68 13.64
CA GLN A 162 -5.45 21.89 13.56
C GLN A 162 -6.17 20.58 13.24
N SER A 163 -7.42 20.47 13.74
CA SER A 163 -8.28 19.31 13.50
C SER A 163 -8.54 19.13 11.99
N LEU A 164 -9.03 17.96 11.59
CA LEU A 164 -9.53 17.78 10.23
C LEU A 164 -10.74 18.68 9.96
N CYS A 165 -11.61 18.89 10.95
CA CYS A 165 -12.76 19.79 10.86
C CYS A 165 -12.33 21.21 10.43
N ASP A 166 -11.44 21.85 11.17
CA ASP A 166 -10.99 23.22 10.89
C ASP A 166 -10.34 23.34 9.50
N ARG A 167 -9.56 22.32 9.12
CA ARG A 167 -8.87 22.30 7.83
C ARG A 167 -9.82 22.05 6.67
N ALA A 168 -10.82 21.19 6.84
CA ALA A 168 -11.86 20.94 5.85
C ALA A 168 -12.76 22.18 5.66
N GLU A 169 -13.05 22.93 6.73
CA GLU A 169 -13.78 24.21 6.65
C GLU A 169 -13.02 25.25 5.81
N LYS A 170 -11.69 25.34 6.00
CA LYS A 170 -10.85 26.23 5.19
C LYS A 170 -10.82 25.81 3.74
N LEU A 171 -10.65 24.51 3.47
CA LEU A 171 -10.70 23.97 2.11
C LEU A 171 -12.04 24.25 1.43
N ARG A 172 -13.15 24.04 2.13
CA ARG A 172 -14.50 24.36 1.64
C ARG A 172 -14.66 25.84 1.35
N SER A 173 -14.19 26.71 2.25
CA SER A 173 -14.24 28.17 2.07
C SER A 173 -13.44 28.61 0.85
N MET A 174 -12.23 28.05 0.66
CA MET A 174 -11.39 28.29 -0.50
C MET A 174 -12.12 27.93 -1.80
N LEU A 175 -12.74 26.75 -1.88
CA LEU A 175 -13.50 26.32 -3.06
C LEU A 175 -14.71 27.20 -3.37
N LEU A 176 -15.35 27.78 -2.35
CA LEU A 176 -16.51 28.67 -2.54
C LEU A 176 -16.13 30.04 -3.10
N VAL A 177 -14.95 30.56 -2.78
CA VAL A 177 -14.48 31.88 -3.24
C VAL A 177 -13.69 31.83 -4.54
N GLN A 178 -13.20 30.64 -4.93
CA GLN A 178 -12.41 30.48 -6.14
C GLN A 178 -13.26 30.72 -7.39
N GLU A 179 -12.79 31.58 -8.31
CA GLU A 179 -13.36 31.71 -9.64
C GLU A 179 -13.20 30.38 -10.40
N MET A 180 -14.22 29.97 -11.14
CA MET A 180 -14.20 28.69 -11.86
C MET A 180 -14.74 28.85 -13.26
N ASP A 181 -14.19 28.04 -14.16
CA ASP A 181 -14.71 27.85 -15.50
C ASP A 181 -16.16 27.34 -15.48
N VAL A 182 -16.85 27.65 -16.58
CA VAL A 182 -18.29 27.40 -16.79
C VAL A 182 -18.67 25.92 -16.59
N ASP A 183 -17.74 24.99 -16.81
CA ASP A 183 -17.97 23.53 -16.71
C ASP A 183 -17.79 22.93 -15.30
N SER A 184 -17.48 23.76 -14.30
CA SER A 184 -17.19 23.31 -12.92
C SER A 184 -18.18 23.68 -11.79
N PRO A 185 -19.31 24.41 -12.00
CA PRO A 185 -20.25 24.73 -10.92
C PRO A 185 -20.89 23.53 -10.24
N GLN A 186 -21.28 22.49 -11.01
CA GLN A 186 -21.95 21.31 -10.46
C GLN A 186 -21.02 20.48 -9.59
N TRP A 187 -19.81 20.20 -10.09
CA TRP A 187 -18.76 19.51 -9.33
C TRP A 187 -18.46 20.22 -8.01
N ARG A 188 -18.25 21.54 -8.04
CA ARG A 188 -17.96 22.34 -6.85
C ARG A 188 -19.10 22.25 -5.84
N THR A 189 -20.35 22.37 -6.30
CA THR A 189 -21.53 22.24 -5.43
C THR A 189 -21.55 20.88 -4.72
N SER A 190 -21.30 19.79 -5.46
CA SER A 190 -21.24 18.44 -4.88
C SER A 190 -20.10 18.29 -3.87
N VAL A 191 -18.87 18.67 -4.22
CA VAL A 191 -17.71 18.56 -3.32
C VAL A 191 -17.92 19.41 -2.06
N CYS A 192 -18.41 20.64 -2.19
CA CYS A 192 -18.72 21.51 -1.04
C CYS A 192 -19.85 20.98 -0.16
N GLY A 193 -20.81 20.26 -0.75
CA GLY A 193 -21.86 19.54 -0.03
C GLY A 193 -21.30 18.36 0.77
N HIS A 194 -20.52 17.48 0.13
CA HIS A 194 -19.88 16.35 0.82
C HIS A 194 -18.89 16.83 1.90
N LEU A 195 -18.14 17.91 1.66
CA LEU A 195 -17.28 18.52 2.67
C LEU A 195 -18.09 19.01 3.87
N ALA A 196 -19.28 19.59 3.67
CA ALA A 196 -20.13 20.00 4.78
C ALA A 196 -20.57 18.81 5.64
N ASN A 197 -20.92 17.68 5.03
CA ASN A 197 -21.24 16.44 5.74
C ASN A 197 -20.05 15.92 6.56
N LEU A 198 -18.86 15.86 5.94
CA LEU A 198 -17.63 15.45 6.62
C LEU A 198 -17.28 16.37 7.80
N ILE A 199 -17.44 17.68 7.64
CA ILE A 199 -17.25 18.67 8.71
C ILE A 199 -18.22 18.38 9.86
N GLN A 200 -19.50 18.10 9.57
CA GLN A 200 -20.49 17.80 10.59
C GLN A 200 -20.15 16.51 11.37
N ASP A 201 -19.76 15.45 10.67
CA ASP A 201 -19.42 14.17 11.29
C ASP A 201 -18.16 14.24 12.16
N THR A 202 -17.15 14.99 11.69
CA THR A 202 -15.93 15.21 12.47
C THR A 202 -16.19 16.06 13.73
N LYS A 203 -17.08 17.06 13.68
CA LYS A 203 -17.52 17.81 14.86
C LYS A 203 -18.22 16.94 15.89
N THR A 204 -19.12 16.06 15.42
CA THR A 204 -19.83 15.11 16.29
C THR A 204 -18.86 14.13 16.95
N PHE A 205 -17.82 13.69 16.22
CA PHE A 205 -16.78 12.82 16.78
C PHE A 205 -15.99 13.49 17.91
N ASP A 206 -15.61 14.76 17.75
CA ASP A 206 -14.86 15.51 18.78
C ASP A 206 -15.69 15.77 20.04
N SER A 207 -17.02 15.87 19.89
CA SER A 207 -17.96 16.18 20.99
C SER A 207 -18.58 14.93 21.64
N GLY A 208 -18.38 13.74 21.07
CA GLY A 208 -19.13 12.52 21.38
C GLY A 208 -18.63 11.72 22.60
N SER A 209 -19.54 10.93 23.19
CA SER A 209 -19.21 9.97 24.26
C SER A 209 -18.36 8.79 23.74
N GLN A 210 -17.64 8.10 24.64
CA GLN A 210 -16.78 6.97 24.24
C GLN A 210 -17.55 5.79 23.61
N CYS A 211 -18.84 5.64 23.91
CA CYS A 211 -19.67 4.50 23.53
C CYS A 211 -19.86 4.35 22.00
N HIS A 212 -19.96 5.46 21.25
CA HIS A 212 -20.23 5.44 19.80
C HIS A 212 -19.01 5.78 18.94
N GLN A 213 -17.80 5.69 19.50
CA GLN A 213 -16.61 6.16 18.81
C GLN A 213 -16.26 5.33 17.57
N LEU A 214 -16.64 4.05 17.51
CA LEU A 214 -16.39 3.22 16.32
C LEU A 214 -17.34 3.60 15.18
N ASP A 215 -18.64 3.69 15.45
CA ASP A 215 -19.67 4.04 14.45
C ASP A 215 -19.40 5.43 13.84
N ASN A 216 -19.00 6.38 14.68
CA ASN A 216 -18.61 7.71 14.21
C ASN A 216 -17.38 7.67 13.29
N LEU A 217 -16.39 6.82 13.56
CA LEU A 217 -15.24 6.63 12.67
C LEU A 217 -15.63 5.98 11.36
N VAL A 218 -16.50 4.97 11.38
CA VAL A 218 -17.05 4.34 10.16
C VAL A 218 -17.76 5.39 9.32
N LYS A 219 -18.61 6.21 9.94
CA LYS A 219 -19.33 7.29 9.26
C LYS A 219 -18.37 8.30 8.61
N ILE A 220 -17.32 8.72 9.32
CA ILE A 220 -16.30 9.63 8.79
C ILE A 220 -15.54 9.01 7.61
N VAL A 221 -15.26 7.71 7.64
CA VAL A 221 -14.64 7.00 6.50
C VAL A 221 -15.55 7.04 5.27
N LEU A 222 -16.85 6.78 5.45
CA LEU A 222 -17.84 6.83 4.38
C LEU A 222 -17.96 8.25 3.78
N THR A 223 -18.11 9.28 4.62
CA THR A 223 -18.25 10.66 4.12
C THR A 223 -16.95 11.22 3.54
N ALA A 224 -15.78 10.82 4.05
CA ALA A 224 -14.50 11.14 3.41
C ALA A 224 -14.41 10.51 2.01
N HIS A 225 -14.93 9.30 1.82
CA HIS A 225 -14.95 8.65 0.52
C HIS A 225 -15.85 9.37 -0.48
N GLU A 226 -17.04 9.81 -0.07
CA GLU A 226 -17.94 10.63 -0.92
C GLU A 226 -17.24 11.92 -1.42
N VAL A 227 -16.46 12.57 -0.55
CA VAL A 227 -15.64 13.73 -0.95
C VAL A 227 -14.58 13.30 -1.98
N SER A 228 -13.84 12.23 -1.71
CA SER A 228 -12.75 11.74 -2.57
C SER A 228 -13.19 11.25 -3.95
N THR A 229 -14.40 10.68 -4.08
CA THR A 229 -14.86 10.05 -5.33
C THR A 229 -15.96 10.82 -6.06
N THR A 230 -16.16 12.08 -5.70
CA THR A 230 -17.13 12.96 -6.38
C THR A 230 -16.88 13.01 -7.88
N GLY A 231 -17.94 12.78 -8.66
CA GLY A 231 -17.87 12.77 -10.14
C GLY A 231 -17.15 11.55 -10.73
N GLY A 232 -17.03 10.44 -9.99
CA GLY A 232 -16.36 9.22 -10.47
C GLY A 232 -14.83 9.30 -10.48
N SER A 233 -14.26 10.34 -9.85
CA SER A 233 -12.82 10.47 -9.69
C SER A 233 -12.26 9.42 -8.73
N PRO A 234 -11.02 8.94 -8.92
CA PRO A 234 -10.38 8.03 -7.95
C PRO A 234 -9.96 8.70 -6.63
N SER A 235 -9.77 10.02 -6.60
CA SER A 235 -9.34 10.75 -5.40
C SER A 235 -9.65 12.24 -5.48
N LEU A 236 -9.62 12.93 -4.35
CA LEU A 236 -9.76 14.38 -4.29
C LEU A 236 -8.54 15.08 -4.90
N GLU A 237 -7.32 14.54 -4.71
CA GLU A 237 -6.12 15.06 -5.40
C GLU A 237 -6.31 15.04 -6.93
N HIS A 238 -6.87 13.96 -7.48
CA HIS A 238 -7.13 13.84 -8.92
C HIS A 238 -8.22 14.81 -9.39
N GLN A 239 -9.26 15.03 -8.58
CA GLN A 239 -10.28 16.06 -8.88
C GLN A 239 -9.65 17.44 -9.00
N PHE A 240 -8.78 17.83 -8.06
CA PHE A 240 -8.11 19.13 -8.09
C PHE A 240 -7.21 19.26 -9.34
N TYR A 241 -6.43 18.22 -9.63
CA TYR A 241 -5.57 18.18 -10.81
C TYR A 241 -6.36 18.33 -12.12
N THR A 242 -7.42 17.54 -12.31
CA THR A 242 -8.25 17.60 -13.53
C THR A 242 -9.00 18.92 -13.69
N LYS A 243 -9.27 19.62 -12.58
CA LYS A 243 -9.88 20.95 -12.57
C LYS A 243 -8.86 22.10 -12.62
N GLY A 244 -7.56 21.81 -12.75
CA GLY A 244 -6.52 22.84 -12.81
C GLY A 244 -6.34 23.63 -11.52
N ILE A 245 -6.81 23.10 -10.38
CA ILE A 245 -6.68 23.74 -9.07
C ILE A 245 -5.36 23.27 -8.46
N ASP A 246 -4.42 24.20 -8.25
CA ASP A 246 -3.21 23.94 -7.47
C ASP A 246 -3.40 24.44 -6.02
N PRO A 247 -3.73 23.55 -5.06
CA PRO A 247 -3.88 23.96 -3.69
C PRO A 247 -2.52 24.31 -3.08
N ASP A 248 -2.48 25.35 -2.25
CA ASP A 248 -1.31 25.63 -1.43
C ASP A 248 -0.96 24.44 -0.51
N ILE A 249 0.19 24.52 0.16
CA ILE A 249 0.71 23.45 1.02
C ILE A 249 -0.31 23.02 2.10
N VAL A 250 -1.06 23.96 2.68
CA VAL A 250 -2.02 23.68 3.75
C VAL A 250 -3.22 22.91 3.21
N HIS A 251 -3.79 23.39 2.10
CA HIS A 251 -4.92 22.76 1.44
C HIS A 251 -4.54 21.40 0.87
N ARG A 252 -3.35 21.26 0.26
CA ARG A 252 -2.81 20.00 -0.24
C ARG A 252 -2.72 18.95 0.88
N SER A 253 -2.18 19.31 2.04
CA SER A 253 -2.11 18.38 3.20
C SER A 253 -3.49 17.95 3.73
N THR A 254 -4.53 18.73 3.44
CA THR A 254 -5.91 18.45 3.83
C THR A 254 -6.56 17.51 2.84
N VAL A 255 -6.41 17.79 1.54
CA VAL A 255 -6.82 16.91 0.44
C VAL A 255 -6.26 15.50 0.62
N LEU A 256 -4.94 15.39 0.78
CA LEU A 256 -4.27 14.10 0.98
C LEU A 256 -4.71 13.38 2.25
N GLN A 257 -5.15 14.12 3.27
CA GLN A 257 -5.66 13.52 4.50
C GLN A 257 -7.06 12.92 4.31
N ILE A 258 -7.93 13.60 3.57
CA ILE A 258 -9.27 13.09 3.25
C ILE A 258 -9.13 11.80 2.42
N ASP A 259 -8.30 11.82 1.38
CA ASP A 259 -8.03 10.63 0.57
C ASP A 259 -7.44 9.47 1.40
N LYS A 260 -6.57 9.78 2.37
CA LYS A 260 -6.03 8.81 3.34
C LYS A 260 -7.09 8.14 4.21
N ILE A 261 -8.17 8.84 4.52
CA ILE A 261 -9.28 8.32 5.34
C ILE A 261 -10.24 7.54 4.45
N SER A 262 -10.59 8.07 3.28
CA SER A 262 -11.39 7.40 2.25
C SER A 262 -10.85 5.99 1.94
N ARG A 263 -9.53 5.85 1.88
CA ARG A 263 -8.85 4.61 1.48
C ARG A 263 -9.26 3.35 2.25
N TYR A 264 -9.71 3.46 3.49
CA TYR A 264 -10.17 2.28 4.25
C TYR A 264 -11.44 1.67 3.65
N LEU A 265 -12.29 2.48 3.02
CA LEU A 265 -13.44 1.98 2.27
C LEU A 265 -13.01 1.27 0.98
N ASP A 266 -12.03 1.84 0.27
CA ASP A 266 -11.50 1.21 -0.95
C ASP A 266 -10.84 -0.14 -0.63
N ILE A 267 -10.05 -0.22 0.45
CA ILE A 267 -9.43 -1.49 0.89
C ILE A 267 -10.51 -2.54 1.12
N ARG A 268 -11.60 -2.17 1.80
CA ARG A 268 -12.75 -3.07 2.01
C ARG A 268 -13.35 -3.51 0.68
N ASN A 269 -13.67 -2.57 -0.21
CA ASN A 269 -14.28 -2.87 -1.51
C ASN A 269 -13.39 -3.78 -2.36
N ASP A 270 -12.09 -3.51 -2.39
CA ASP A 270 -11.11 -4.26 -3.16
C ASP A 270 -10.91 -5.67 -2.58
N LEU A 271 -10.83 -5.82 -1.25
CA LEU A 271 -10.76 -7.15 -0.62
C LEU A 271 -11.99 -8.01 -0.94
N MET A 272 -13.19 -7.43 -0.90
CA MET A 272 -14.42 -8.12 -1.30
C MET A 272 -14.39 -8.49 -2.78
N HIS A 273 -14.02 -7.54 -3.65
CA HIS A 273 -13.92 -7.79 -5.08
C HIS A 273 -12.98 -8.97 -5.38
N TYR A 274 -11.77 -8.98 -4.80
CA TYR A 274 -10.81 -10.05 -5.07
C TYR A 274 -11.21 -11.40 -4.48
N CYS A 275 -11.80 -11.44 -3.29
CA CYS A 275 -12.18 -12.71 -2.69
C CYS A 275 -13.39 -13.37 -3.37
N GLN A 276 -14.22 -12.59 -4.07
CA GLN A 276 -15.35 -13.08 -4.87
C GLN A 276 -15.00 -13.27 -6.35
N LYS A 277 -13.87 -12.75 -6.82
CA LYS A 277 -13.45 -12.85 -8.22
C LYS A 277 -13.14 -14.30 -8.59
N GLN A 278 -13.94 -14.88 -9.49
CA GLN A 278 -13.91 -16.30 -9.86
C GLN A 278 -12.50 -16.87 -10.09
N ARG A 279 -11.64 -16.14 -10.81
CA ARG A 279 -10.25 -16.57 -11.07
C ARG A 279 -9.44 -16.81 -9.80
N CYS A 280 -9.55 -15.94 -8.79
CA CYS A 280 -8.70 -15.99 -7.59
C CYS A 280 -9.47 -16.34 -6.30
N GLN A 281 -10.80 -16.49 -6.32
CA GLN A 281 -11.62 -16.86 -5.16
C GLN A 281 -11.05 -18.04 -4.38
N GLY A 282 -10.59 -19.08 -5.07
CA GLY A 282 -10.03 -20.29 -4.45
C GLY A 282 -8.86 -19.99 -3.50
N LEU A 283 -8.04 -18.98 -3.80
CA LEU A 283 -6.90 -18.56 -2.98
C LEU A 283 -7.35 -17.92 -1.66
N PHE A 284 -8.47 -17.19 -1.66
CA PHE A 284 -8.98 -16.47 -0.49
C PHE A 284 -9.76 -17.37 0.47
N ARG A 285 -10.03 -18.63 0.13
CA ARG A 285 -10.72 -19.59 1.01
C ARG A 285 -9.84 -20.11 2.16
N ASN A 286 -8.53 -19.88 2.09
CA ASN A 286 -7.58 -20.28 3.13
C ASN A 286 -6.42 -19.27 3.14
N ILE A 287 -6.39 -18.38 4.12
CA ILE A 287 -5.38 -17.33 4.23
C ILE A 287 -4.54 -17.62 5.46
N GLN A 288 -3.23 -17.81 5.27
CA GLN A 288 -2.26 -17.89 6.36
C GLN A 288 -1.69 -16.50 6.63
N LEU A 289 -1.48 -16.18 7.91
CA LEU A 289 -0.88 -14.92 8.33
C LEU A 289 0.40 -15.21 9.11
N GLU A 290 1.53 -14.73 8.58
CA GLU A 290 2.85 -14.89 9.17
C GLU A 290 3.49 -13.53 9.46
N VAL A 291 4.27 -13.48 10.54
CA VAL A 291 4.90 -12.24 11.02
C VAL A 291 6.41 -12.42 11.03
N CYS A 292 7.12 -11.52 10.35
CA CYS A 292 8.56 -11.44 10.44
C CYS A 292 8.96 -10.62 11.68
N THR A 293 9.77 -11.23 12.54
CA THR A 293 10.33 -10.58 13.72
C THR A 293 11.41 -9.58 13.28
N ALA A 294 11.26 -8.33 13.70
CA ALA A 294 12.25 -7.29 13.42
C ALA A 294 13.53 -7.54 14.22
N PRO A 295 14.73 -7.35 13.63
CA PRO A 295 15.98 -7.42 14.37
C PRO A 295 16.03 -6.37 15.50
N GLU A 296 16.43 -6.78 16.71
CA GLU A 296 16.43 -5.87 17.87
C GLU A 296 17.49 -4.76 17.79
N ILE A 297 18.65 -5.07 17.21
CA ILE A 297 19.84 -4.20 17.21
C ILE A 297 19.99 -3.46 15.88
N GLN A 298 19.67 -4.12 14.78
CA GLN A 298 19.91 -3.60 13.42
C GLN A 298 18.67 -2.84 12.92
N ARG A 299 18.87 -1.67 12.32
CA ARG A 299 17.78 -0.93 11.66
C ARG A 299 17.53 -1.45 10.25
N VAL A 300 17.08 -2.68 10.17
CA VAL A 300 16.63 -3.30 8.92
C VAL A 300 15.19 -2.88 8.67
N HIS A 301 14.94 -2.22 7.53
CA HIS A 301 13.60 -1.83 7.14
C HIS A 301 12.75 -3.05 6.76
N GLY A 302 11.42 -2.96 6.94
CA GLY A 302 10.50 -4.07 6.68
C GLY A 302 10.61 -4.68 5.28
N GLU A 303 10.87 -3.86 4.26
CA GLU A 303 11.08 -4.34 2.88
C GLU A 303 12.25 -5.32 2.79
N ILE A 304 13.34 -5.01 3.48
CA ILE A 304 14.55 -5.82 3.50
C ILE A 304 14.38 -7.06 4.39
N GLN A 305 13.62 -6.95 5.48
CA GLN A 305 13.27 -8.11 6.31
C GLN A 305 12.53 -9.18 5.49
N LEU A 306 11.54 -8.79 4.68
CA LEU A 306 10.80 -9.75 3.84
C LEU A 306 11.67 -10.37 2.75
N ILE A 307 12.52 -9.59 2.09
CA ILE A 307 13.45 -10.14 1.09
C ILE A 307 14.36 -11.18 1.72
N PHE A 308 14.99 -10.86 2.85
CA PHE A 308 15.90 -11.78 3.53
C PHE A 308 15.18 -13.00 4.11
N PHE A 309 13.89 -12.88 4.47
CA PHE A 309 13.07 -14.04 4.82
C PHE A 309 12.97 -15.03 3.66
N TYR A 310 12.60 -14.58 2.45
CA TYR A 310 12.49 -15.47 1.29
C TYR A 310 13.84 -15.98 0.79
N GLU A 311 14.92 -15.27 1.08
CA GLU A 311 16.28 -15.75 0.83
C GLU A 311 16.69 -16.88 1.77
N GLN A 312 16.24 -16.82 3.03
CA GLN A 312 16.47 -17.88 4.00
C GLN A 312 15.51 -19.08 3.80
N TYR A 313 14.27 -18.80 3.40
CA TYR A 313 13.20 -19.77 3.22
C TYR A 313 12.58 -19.61 1.82
N PRO A 314 13.23 -20.14 0.77
CA PRO A 314 12.73 -20.03 -0.60
C PRO A 314 11.35 -20.67 -0.74
N ALA A 315 10.39 -19.90 -1.25
CA ALA A 315 9.07 -20.41 -1.62
C ALA A 315 9.12 -20.99 -3.05
N SER A 316 8.28 -21.98 -3.35
CA SER A 316 8.16 -22.51 -4.71
C SER A 316 7.60 -21.50 -5.68
N LEU A 317 6.69 -20.64 -5.19
CA LEU A 317 6.14 -19.50 -5.93
C LEU A 317 6.29 -18.22 -5.08
N PRO A 318 7.47 -17.57 -5.11
CA PRO A 318 7.74 -16.41 -4.26
C PRO A 318 6.88 -15.21 -4.64
N PRO A 319 6.56 -14.30 -3.70
CA PRO A 319 5.89 -13.06 -4.06
C PRO A 319 6.75 -12.25 -5.02
N ARG A 320 6.09 -11.58 -5.97
CA ARG A 320 6.69 -10.66 -6.94
C ARG A 320 6.69 -9.22 -6.42
N CYS A 321 5.81 -8.91 -5.45
CA CYS A 321 5.58 -7.56 -4.97
C CYS A 321 5.80 -7.44 -3.47
N ILE A 322 6.36 -6.30 -3.06
CA ILE A 322 6.48 -5.86 -1.68
C ILE A 322 5.61 -4.61 -1.54
N GLY A 323 4.53 -4.75 -0.78
CA GLY A 323 3.65 -3.63 -0.45
C GLY A 323 4.10 -2.92 0.82
N SER A 324 3.94 -1.60 0.88
CA SER A 324 4.39 -0.83 2.05
C SER A 324 3.39 0.24 2.46
N SER A 325 3.21 0.41 3.77
CA SER A 325 2.30 1.40 4.34
C SER A 325 2.76 2.84 4.08
N LYS A 326 4.04 2.99 3.74
CA LYS A 326 4.68 4.21 3.25
C LYS A 326 5.53 3.92 2.03
N SER A 327 5.77 4.95 1.23
CA SER A 327 6.73 4.87 0.13
C SER A 327 8.08 4.32 0.61
N ALA A 328 8.68 3.42 -0.15
CA ALA A 328 9.98 2.87 0.17
C ALA A 328 11.04 3.97 0.23
N CYS A 329 12.06 3.76 1.06
CA CYS A 329 13.19 4.68 1.10
C CYS A 329 14.13 4.51 -0.10
N PHE A 330 15.03 5.47 -0.30
CA PHE A 330 16.01 5.39 -1.39
C PHE A 330 16.83 4.11 -1.34
N LEU A 331 17.27 3.68 -0.14
CA LEU A 331 18.10 2.48 -0.01
C LEU A 331 17.30 1.18 -0.19
N CYS A 332 16.03 1.15 0.23
CA CYS A 332 15.14 0.01 -0.04
C CYS A 332 14.86 -0.10 -1.54
N ASP A 333 14.49 1.00 -2.20
CA ASP A 333 14.29 1.06 -3.65
C ASP A 333 15.54 0.63 -4.41
N LEU A 334 16.70 1.18 -4.04
CA LEU A 334 17.96 0.88 -4.68
C LEU A 334 18.33 -0.61 -4.52
N PHE A 335 18.19 -1.17 -3.31
CA PHE A 335 18.46 -2.58 -3.07
C PHE A 335 17.51 -3.48 -3.88
N ILE A 336 16.21 -3.20 -3.85
CA ILE A 336 15.19 -3.98 -4.57
C ILE A 336 15.46 -3.98 -6.08
N ARG A 337 15.81 -2.82 -6.66
CA ARG A 337 16.17 -2.73 -8.09
C ARG A 337 17.42 -3.52 -8.45
N LYS A 338 18.44 -3.54 -7.59
CA LYS A 338 19.67 -4.31 -7.83
C LYS A 338 19.47 -5.81 -7.59
N HIS A 339 18.57 -6.16 -6.67
CA HIS A 339 18.17 -7.55 -6.44
C HIS A 339 17.33 -8.12 -7.60
N GLY A 340 16.46 -7.30 -8.20
CA GLY A 340 15.77 -7.62 -9.45
C GLY A 340 14.60 -8.61 -9.35
N MET A 341 14.28 -9.15 -8.18
CA MET A 341 13.19 -10.14 -8.02
C MET A 341 11.85 -9.53 -7.60
N TYR A 342 11.88 -8.42 -6.86
CA TYR A 342 10.71 -7.84 -6.23
C TYR A 342 10.39 -6.47 -6.81
N HIS A 343 9.12 -6.10 -6.75
CA HIS A 343 8.62 -4.78 -7.14
C HIS A 343 7.99 -4.07 -5.95
N ILE A 344 8.07 -2.74 -5.97
CA ILE A 344 7.40 -1.85 -5.03
C ILE A 344 6.54 -0.87 -5.81
N SER A 345 5.48 -0.36 -5.20
CA SER A 345 4.58 0.58 -5.87
C SER A 345 5.17 1.99 -5.98
N HIS A 346 5.89 2.47 -4.98
CA HIS A 346 6.42 3.83 -4.96
C HIS A 346 7.61 4.00 -4.00
N SER A 347 8.56 4.86 -4.35
CA SER A 347 9.70 5.27 -3.51
C SER A 347 9.68 6.78 -3.27
N HIS A 348 9.96 7.23 -2.05
CA HIS A 348 10.02 8.65 -1.70
C HIS A 348 11.43 9.27 -1.84
N GLY A 349 12.46 8.49 -2.16
CA GLY A 349 13.81 9.03 -2.40
C GLY A 349 14.59 9.54 -1.17
N ARG A 350 13.99 9.64 0.02
CA ARG A 350 14.73 9.94 1.27
C ARG A 350 15.74 8.85 1.65
N LEU A 351 16.93 9.29 2.07
CA LEU A 351 18.06 8.49 2.55
C LEU A 351 18.05 8.36 4.08
N TYR A 352 18.32 7.14 4.57
CA TYR A 352 18.42 6.84 6.00
C TYR A 352 19.79 6.27 6.34
N VAL A 353 20.59 7.01 7.11
CA VAL A 353 21.99 6.67 7.39
C VAL A 353 22.21 5.37 8.16
N ASN A 354 21.22 4.96 8.93
CA ASN A 354 21.29 3.76 9.76
C ASN A 354 20.71 2.51 9.06
N TRP A 355 20.22 2.65 7.82
CA TRP A 355 19.70 1.51 7.05
C TRP A 355 20.80 0.48 6.83
N THR A 356 20.45 -0.81 6.91
CA THR A 356 21.39 -1.90 6.70
C THR A 356 20.68 -3.18 6.24
N ILE A 357 21.46 -4.17 5.82
CA ILE A 357 20.99 -5.53 5.53
C ILE A 357 21.26 -6.48 6.73
N PRO A 358 20.42 -7.51 6.95
CA PRO A 358 20.65 -8.53 7.96
C PRO A 358 21.99 -9.24 7.81
N GLU A 359 22.50 -9.74 8.92
CA GLU A 359 23.62 -10.68 8.98
C GLU A 359 23.15 -11.97 9.65
N GLY A 360 23.71 -13.12 9.28
CA GLY A 360 23.32 -14.40 9.87
C GLY A 360 24.03 -15.58 9.24
N ASP A 361 24.11 -16.67 10.01
CA ASP A 361 24.84 -17.91 9.64
C ASP A 361 24.17 -18.69 8.49
N TRP A 362 22.94 -18.31 8.12
CA TRP A 362 22.20 -18.91 7.01
C TRP A 362 22.69 -18.44 5.62
N MET A 363 23.56 -17.42 5.57
CA MET A 363 24.17 -16.97 4.32
C MET A 363 25.33 -17.89 3.93
N ASP A 364 25.06 -18.79 2.98
CA ASP A 364 26.10 -19.56 2.30
C ASP A 364 27.00 -18.68 1.41
N GLU A 365 28.06 -19.25 0.86
CA GLU A 365 29.04 -18.53 0.05
C GLU A 365 28.43 -17.90 -1.21
N GLU A 366 27.44 -18.53 -1.83
CA GLU A 366 26.75 -18.01 -3.01
C GLU A 366 25.95 -16.74 -2.65
N LYS A 367 25.15 -16.80 -1.57
CA LYS A 367 24.38 -15.65 -1.09
C LYS A 367 25.29 -14.51 -0.68
N ILE A 368 26.40 -14.79 0.01
CA ILE A 368 27.41 -13.80 0.39
C ILE A 368 27.96 -13.09 -0.84
N LEU A 369 28.34 -13.83 -1.88
CA LEU A 369 28.89 -13.25 -3.11
C LEU A 369 27.87 -12.39 -3.85
N ARG A 370 26.62 -12.85 -3.95
CA ARG A 370 25.53 -12.09 -4.59
C ARG A 370 25.20 -10.82 -3.83
N PHE A 371 25.10 -10.85 -2.50
CA PHE A 371 24.85 -9.64 -1.71
C PHE A 371 26.04 -8.68 -1.70
N ASP A 372 27.27 -9.19 -1.77
CA ASP A 372 28.46 -8.35 -1.98
C ASP A 372 28.39 -7.60 -3.31
N GLU A 373 28.01 -8.30 -4.39
CA GLU A 373 27.82 -7.68 -5.71
C GLU A 373 26.72 -6.61 -5.69
N ILE A 374 25.55 -6.92 -5.10
CA ILE A 374 24.47 -5.95 -4.93
C ILE A 374 24.97 -4.71 -4.18
N LEU A 375 25.64 -4.86 -3.05
CA LEU A 375 26.15 -3.71 -2.29
C LEU A 375 27.22 -2.91 -3.07
N ARG A 376 28.07 -3.58 -3.85
CA ARG A 376 29.02 -2.89 -4.74
C ARG A 376 28.31 -2.09 -5.81
N ASP A 377 27.22 -2.61 -6.36
CA ASP A 377 26.41 -1.92 -7.37
C ASP A 377 25.68 -0.71 -6.79
N MET A 378 25.14 -0.85 -5.58
CA MET A 378 24.57 0.26 -4.83
C MET A 378 25.64 1.34 -4.56
N ASN A 379 26.85 0.94 -4.16
CA ASN A 379 27.97 1.85 -3.91
C ASN A 379 28.32 2.67 -5.16
N ARG A 380 28.42 2.02 -6.33
CA ARG A 380 28.70 2.71 -7.60
C ARG A 380 27.62 3.73 -7.95
N GLU A 381 26.34 3.36 -7.84
CA GLU A 381 25.22 4.27 -8.12
C GLU A 381 25.18 5.44 -7.14
N MET A 382 25.43 5.21 -5.84
CA MET A 382 25.47 6.28 -4.83
C MET A 382 26.65 7.24 -5.04
N VAL A 383 27.83 6.74 -5.41
CA VAL A 383 28.99 7.58 -5.75
C VAL A 383 28.68 8.45 -6.96
N GLN A 384 28.11 7.86 -8.02
CA GLN A 384 27.71 8.60 -9.20
C GLN A 384 26.69 9.69 -8.86
N ILE A 385 25.63 9.36 -8.11
CA ILE A 385 24.64 10.34 -7.65
C ILE A 385 25.34 11.44 -6.85
N LYS A 386 26.23 11.08 -5.92
CA LYS A 386 26.98 12.05 -5.11
C LYS A 386 27.77 13.00 -5.99
N GLU A 387 28.45 12.51 -7.02
CA GLU A 387 29.27 13.33 -7.93
C GLU A 387 28.40 14.26 -8.78
N THR A 388 27.30 13.76 -9.33
CA THR A 388 26.43 14.51 -10.23
C THR A 388 25.34 15.32 -9.51
N PHE A 389 25.20 15.21 -8.18
CA PHE A 389 24.09 15.85 -7.47
C PHE A 389 24.19 17.38 -7.53
N VAL A 390 23.14 17.97 -8.10
CA VAL A 390 22.87 19.41 -8.11
C VAL A 390 21.55 19.63 -7.38
N LYS A 391 21.55 20.51 -6.37
CA LYS A 391 20.33 20.84 -5.62
C LYS A 391 19.33 21.51 -6.57
N PRO A 392 18.11 20.96 -6.76
CA PRO A 392 17.15 21.55 -7.67
C PRO A 392 16.64 22.90 -7.12
N ILE A 393 16.56 23.90 -7.99
CA ILE A 393 15.96 25.20 -7.68
C ILE A 393 14.45 24.99 -7.47
N GLY A 394 13.91 25.49 -6.36
CA GLY A 394 12.47 25.45 -6.06
C GLY A 394 11.91 24.11 -5.57
N TYR A 395 12.73 23.08 -5.35
CA TYR A 395 12.28 21.83 -4.75
C TYR A 395 12.40 21.89 -3.22
N GLU A 396 11.26 21.99 -2.53
CA GLU A 396 11.18 22.06 -1.06
C GLU A 396 11.27 20.70 -0.36
N GLY A 397 11.45 19.61 -1.13
CA GLY A 397 11.35 18.24 -0.62
C GLY A 397 9.88 17.80 -0.54
N ASN A 398 9.61 16.54 -0.86
CA ASN A 398 8.23 16.02 -0.82
C ASN A 398 7.77 15.63 0.60
N GLY A 399 8.60 15.88 1.63
CA GLY A 399 8.46 15.27 2.94
C GLY A 399 8.49 13.74 2.83
N ALA A 400 8.51 13.02 3.96
CA ALA A 400 8.26 11.58 3.94
C ALA A 400 6.77 11.27 3.71
N GLU A 401 6.09 12.03 2.85
CA GLU A 401 4.66 11.88 2.62
C GLU A 401 4.41 10.59 1.83
N SER A 402 3.77 9.64 2.50
CA SER A 402 3.34 8.39 1.88
C SER A 402 2.35 8.72 0.77
N ARG A 403 2.69 8.37 -0.48
CA ARG A 403 1.80 8.44 -1.65
C ARG A 403 1.33 7.07 -2.10
N VAL A 404 1.93 5.99 -1.57
CA VAL A 404 1.62 4.59 -1.92
C VAL A 404 0.11 4.31 -1.86
N HIS A 405 -0.58 4.84 -0.86
CA HIS A 405 -2.00 4.56 -0.62
C HIS A 405 -2.97 5.46 -1.41
N LEU A 406 -2.48 6.46 -2.17
CA LEU A 406 -3.30 7.38 -2.96
C LEU A 406 -3.42 6.97 -4.43
N LEU A 407 -2.67 5.94 -4.82
CA LEU A 407 -2.55 5.51 -6.20
C LEU A 407 -3.42 4.26 -6.38
N THR A 408 -4.70 4.46 -6.68
CA THR A 408 -5.62 3.38 -7.03
C THR A 408 -5.21 2.75 -8.36
N LEU A 409 -5.55 1.47 -8.56
CA LEU A 409 -5.45 0.87 -9.88
C LEU A 409 -6.47 1.55 -10.80
N PRO A 410 -6.09 1.94 -12.03
CA PRO A 410 -7.04 2.44 -12.99
C PRO A 410 -8.15 1.40 -13.23
N PRO A 411 -9.43 1.78 -13.27
CA PRO A 411 -10.55 0.86 -13.49
C PRO A 411 -10.36 -0.05 -14.73
N ASN A 412 -9.74 0.48 -15.79
CA ASN A 412 -9.55 -0.21 -17.07
C ASN A 412 -8.37 -1.21 -17.10
N ARG A 413 -7.56 -1.33 -16.03
CA ARG A 413 -6.52 -2.38 -15.95
C ARG A 413 -7.02 -3.68 -15.34
N VAL A 414 -8.21 -3.67 -14.74
CA VAL A 414 -8.87 -4.89 -14.23
C VAL A 414 -9.38 -5.78 -15.37
N ALA A 415 -9.48 -5.24 -16.59
CA ALA A 415 -10.04 -5.91 -17.76
C ALA A 415 -9.15 -5.74 -19.00
N THR A 416 -7.96 -6.32 -19.04
CA THR A 416 -7.30 -6.68 -20.31
C THR A 416 -6.33 -7.85 -20.12
N SER A 417 -6.88 -9.05 -20.02
CA SER A 417 -6.30 -10.25 -20.64
C SER A 417 -7.40 -11.29 -20.77
N SER A 418 -7.99 -11.35 -21.98
CA SER A 418 -8.86 -12.42 -22.51
C SER A 418 -10.19 -12.73 -21.81
N ASP A 419 -11.16 -11.80 -21.88
CA ASP A 419 -12.60 -12.16 -21.93
C ASP A 419 -12.98 -12.56 -23.37
N VAL A 420 -12.37 -13.64 -23.87
CA VAL A 420 -12.78 -14.25 -25.14
C VAL A 420 -13.01 -15.73 -24.89
N ARG A 421 -14.28 -16.04 -24.60
CA ARG A 421 -15.02 -17.32 -24.75
C ARG A 421 -15.60 -17.88 -23.46
N GLU A 422 -16.58 -17.18 -22.90
CA GLU A 422 -17.73 -17.86 -22.31
C GLU A 422 -19.00 -17.27 -22.93
N ARG A 423 -19.36 -17.79 -24.10
CA ARG A 423 -20.75 -17.82 -24.54
C ARG A 423 -21.19 -19.26 -24.49
N GLU A 424 -22.21 -19.47 -23.69
CA GLU A 424 -22.98 -20.69 -23.51
C GLU A 424 -23.16 -21.45 -24.83
N ALA A 425 -22.75 -22.71 -24.86
CA ALA A 425 -23.17 -23.63 -25.90
C ALA A 425 -24.63 -24.05 -25.61
N PRO A 426 -25.57 -23.93 -26.58
CA PRO A 426 -26.91 -24.43 -26.38
C PRO A 426 -26.93 -25.95 -26.42
N LYS A 427 -27.72 -26.55 -25.53
CA LYS A 427 -28.04 -27.98 -25.51
C LYS A 427 -28.67 -28.37 -26.85
N GLU A 428 -27.99 -29.20 -27.64
CA GLU A 428 -28.60 -29.85 -28.79
C GLU A 428 -29.56 -30.94 -28.31
N GLN A 429 -30.83 -30.74 -28.64
CA GLN A 429 -31.86 -31.78 -28.65
C GLN A 429 -31.63 -32.66 -29.88
N GLU A 430 -31.23 -33.91 -29.65
CA GLU A 430 -31.33 -34.96 -30.67
C GLU A 430 -32.81 -35.25 -30.97
N ASN A 431 -33.27 -34.76 -32.12
CA ASN A 431 -34.42 -35.34 -32.81
C ASN A 431 -33.91 -36.00 -34.09
N GLY A 432 -34.11 -37.31 -34.18
CA GLY A 432 -33.73 -38.12 -35.32
C GLY A 432 -34.54 -37.83 -36.58
N ALA A 433 -33.91 -38.07 -37.72
CA ALA A 433 -34.55 -38.51 -38.94
C ALA A 433 -33.51 -39.28 -39.78
N GLU A 434 -33.84 -40.54 -40.05
CA GLU A 434 -33.23 -41.41 -41.07
C GLU A 434 -33.20 -40.72 -42.44
N VAL A 435 -32.14 -40.96 -43.23
CA VAL A 435 -32.24 -41.33 -44.65
C VAL A 435 -30.98 -42.14 -45.03
N GLU A 436 -31.20 -43.38 -45.48
CA GLU A 436 -30.24 -44.27 -46.17
C GLU A 436 -29.61 -43.62 -47.42
N VAL A 437 -28.48 -44.14 -47.90
CA VAL A 437 -28.29 -44.60 -49.30
C VAL A 437 -26.83 -45.09 -49.48
N ILE A 438 -26.75 -46.40 -49.77
CA ILE A 438 -25.69 -47.24 -50.39
C ILE A 438 -24.42 -47.52 -49.58
#